data_AF-A0A0F9GQZ5-F1
#
_entry.id   AF-A0A0F9GQZ5-F1
#
_cell.length_a   1.000
_cell.length_b   1.000
_cell.length_c   1.000
_cell.angle_alpha   90.00
_cell.angle_beta   90.00
_cell.angle_gamma   90.00
#
_symmetry.space_group_name_H-M   'P 1'
#
loop_
_entity.id
_entity.type
_entity.pdbx_description
1 polymer ?
#
loop_
_entity_poly.entity_id
_entity_poly.type
_entity_poly.pdbx_seq_one_letter_code
_entity_poly.pdbx_strand_id
1 'polypeptide(L)'
;MAIRIECDLGGFEKNWIEFRDSPWPFGDRRKMMEGQSDLISLGVILGYVEAWRMQNARGTSTTPFNSKTGIELLDTLDEILVNWIIGAWFEARTRREELSKKVSES
;
A
#
# COMPACT_ATOMS: atom_id res chain seq x y z
N MET A 1 -2.08 -12.79 8.83
CA MET A 1 -3.17 -11.84 9.15
C MET A 1 -3.09 -10.64 8.22
N ALA A 2 -4.20 -9.92 7.97
CA ALA A 2 -4.15 -8.63 7.28
C ALA A 2 -3.27 -7.64 8.07
N ILE A 3 -2.55 -6.77 7.36
CA ILE A 3 -1.67 -5.77 7.99
C ILE A 3 -2.15 -4.39 7.63
N ARG A 4 -2.47 -3.61 8.67
CA ARG A 4 -2.81 -2.20 8.55
C ARG A 4 -1.61 -1.33 8.85
N ILE A 5 -1.38 -0.34 7.99
CA ILE A 5 -0.38 0.71 8.15
C ILE A 5 -1.14 2.05 8.22
N GLU A 6 -0.94 2.77 9.33
CA GLU A 6 -1.49 4.11 9.54
C GLU A 6 -0.50 5.14 8.96
N CYS A 7 -1.02 6.22 8.36
CA CYS A 7 -0.18 7.27 7.78
C CYS A 7 0.39 8.17 8.88
N ASP A 8 1.71 8.33 8.88
CA ASP A 8 2.47 9.13 9.84
C ASP A 8 2.88 10.50 9.29
N LEU A 9 2.47 10.82 8.07
CA LEU A 9 2.76 12.09 7.42
C LEU A 9 1.90 13.21 7.99
N GLY A 10 2.55 14.33 8.32
CA GLY A 10 1.89 15.54 8.81
C GLY A 10 0.83 16.06 7.84
N GLY A 11 -0.40 16.24 8.33
CA GLY A 11 -1.57 16.66 7.54
C GLY A 11 -2.33 15.51 6.85
N PHE A 12 -1.84 14.28 6.96
CA PHE A 12 -2.43 13.07 6.36
C PHE A 12 -2.71 11.95 7.37
N GLU A 13 -2.69 12.26 8.67
CA GLU A 13 -2.74 11.29 9.79
C GLU A 13 -4.05 10.50 9.87
N LYS A 14 -5.07 10.89 9.11
CA LYS A 14 -6.34 10.17 9.01
C LYS A 14 -6.31 9.06 7.96
N ASN A 15 -5.24 8.99 7.17
CA ASN A 15 -5.10 8.02 6.10
C ASN A 15 -4.52 6.71 6.62
N TRP A 16 -4.99 5.60 6.07
CA TRP A 16 -4.46 4.27 6.37
C TRP A 16 -4.74 3.32 5.22
N ILE A 17 -3.93 2.27 5.15
CA ILE A 17 -4.03 1.21 4.15
C ILE A 17 -3.97 -0.14 4.85
N GLU A 18 -4.84 -1.05 4.46
CA GLU A 18 -4.89 -2.41 4.96
C GLU A 18 -4.60 -3.37 3.82
N PHE A 19 -3.57 -4.21 4.01
CA PHE A 19 -3.15 -5.18 3.02
C PHE A 19 -3.60 -6.58 3.38
N ARG A 20 -4.18 -7.25 2.37
CA ARG A 20 -4.74 -8.60 2.48
C ARG A 20 -3.72 -9.64 2.92
N ASP A 21 -4.23 -10.71 3.54
CA ASP A 21 -3.41 -11.80 4.06
C ASP A 21 -2.83 -12.79 3.03
N SER A 22 -3.06 -12.56 1.74
CA SER A 22 -2.59 -13.48 0.70
C SER A 22 -1.06 -13.58 0.67
N PRO A 23 -0.49 -14.65 0.09
CA PRO A 23 0.94 -14.72 -0.22
C PRO A 23 1.35 -13.58 -1.17
N TRP A 24 2.52 -12.97 -0.93
CA TRP A 24 3.07 -11.91 -1.79
C TRP A 24 4.34 -12.43 -2.48
N PRO A 25 4.27 -12.81 -3.76
CA PRO A 25 5.40 -13.41 -4.47
C PRO A 25 6.66 -12.56 -4.42
N PHE A 26 7.82 -13.22 -4.38
CA PHE A 26 9.11 -12.54 -4.47
C PHE A 26 9.28 -11.79 -5.80
N GLY A 27 8.66 -12.30 -6.87
CA GLY A 27 8.65 -11.65 -8.19
C GLY A 27 8.10 -10.23 -8.15
N ASP A 28 7.12 -9.93 -7.29
CA ASP A 28 6.56 -8.58 -7.20
C ASP A 28 7.47 -7.62 -6.44
N ARG A 29 8.20 -8.10 -5.43
CA ARG A 29 9.29 -7.32 -4.83
C ARG A 29 10.38 -7.00 -5.84
N ARG A 30 10.76 -7.99 -6.66
CA ARG A 30 11.76 -7.78 -7.69
C ARG A 30 11.31 -6.73 -8.73
N LYS A 31 10.08 -6.83 -9.22
CA LYS A 31 9.49 -5.83 -10.13
C LYS A 31 9.55 -4.41 -9.54
N MET A 32 9.23 -4.25 -8.26
CA MET A 32 9.29 -2.96 -7.56
C MET A 32 10.71 -2.38 -7.47
N MET A 33 11.73 -3.23 -7.32
CA MET A 33 13.13 -2.81 -7.18
C MET A 33 13.83 -2.52 -8.52
N GLU A 34 13.25 -2.93 -9.65
CA GLU A 34 13.83 -2.76 -10.99
C GLU A 34 13.61 -1.35 -11.58
N GLY A 35 13.22 -0.37 -10.76
CA GLY A 35 13.12 1.04 -11.17
C GLY A 35 11.91 1.33 -12.06
N GLN A 36 10.72 0.87 -11.64
CA GLN A 36 9.48 1.09 -12.37
C GLN A 36 8.84 2.45 -12.06
N SER A 37 7.98 2.93 -12.96
CA SER A 37 7.19 4.13 -12.70
C SER A 37 6.20 3.89 -11.56
N ASP A 38 5.84 4.96 -10.84
CA ASP A 38 4.87 4.92 -9.75
C ASP A 38 3.57 4.24 -10.17
N LEU A 39 3.12 4.46 -11.41
CA LEU A 39 1.96 3.82 -12.00
C LEU A 39 2.01 2.28 -11.89
N ILE A 40 3.13 1.67 -12.29
CA ILE A 40 3.26 0.22 -12.28
C ILE A 40 3.42 -0.28 -10.84
N SER A 41 4.20 0.45 -10.04
CA SER A 41 4.36 0.16 -8.61
C SER A 41 3.02 0.11 -7.88
N LEU A 42 2.18 1.11 -8.12
CA LEU A 42 0.85 1.20 -7.54
C LEU A 42 -0.07 0.13 -8.11
N GLY A 43 0.01 -0.19 -9.40
CA GLY A 43 -0.71 -1.33 -9.98
C GLY A 43 -0.44 -2.65 -9.26
N VAL A 44 0.81 -2.89 -8.85
CA VAL A 44 1.19 -4.05 -8.03
C VAL A 44 0.63 -3.91 -6.62
N ILE A 45 0.90 -2.80 -5.93
CA ILE A 45 0.55 -2.60 -4.52
C ILE A 45 -0.96 -2.67 -4.32
N LEU A 46 -1.73 -1.99 -5.16
CA LEU A 46 -3.18 -1.90 -5.06
C LEU A 46 -3.86 -3.26 -5.24
N GLY A 47 -3.22 -4.20 -5.95
CA GLY A 47 -3.65 -5.59 -6.00
C GLY A 47 -3.61 -6.33 -4.66
N TYR A 48 -2.93 -5.78 -3.66
CA TYR A 48 -2.82 -6.31 -2.29
C TYR A 48 -3.68 -5.57 -1.27
N VAL A 49 -4.32 -4.46 -1.64
CA VAL A 49 -5.13 -3.66 -0.72
C VAL A 49 -6.48 -4.32 -0.51
N GLU A 50 -6.82 -4.57 0.76
CA GLU A 50 -8.11 -5.12 1.18
C GLU A 50 -9.09 -4.00 1.52
N ALA A 51 -8.59 -3.00 2.25
CA ALA A 51 -9.35 -1.82 2.64
C ALA A 51 -8.41 -0.62 2.78
N TRP A 52 -8.96 0.58 2.70
CA TRP A 52 -8.21 1.78 3.03
C TRP A 52 -9.13 2.91 3.51
N ARG A 53 -8.50 3.96 4.03
CA ARG A 53 -9.08 5.29 4.11
C ARG A 53 -8.06 6.24 3.55
N MET A 54 -8.39 6.86 2.44
CA MET A 54 -7.54 7.84 1.78
C MET A 54 -8.33 9.12 1.60
N GLN A 55 -7.72 10.26 1.90
CA GLN A 55 -8.23 11.58 1.63
C GLN A 55 -7.34 12.21 0.56
N ASN A 56 -7.95 12.76 -0.48
CA ASN A 56 -7.22 13.53 -1.49
C ASN A 56 -6.71 14.86 -0.91
N ALA A 57 -5.96 15.63 -1.71
CA ALA A 57 -5.44 16.95 -1.32
C ALA A 57 -6.53 17.95 -0.88
N ARG A 58 -7.80 17.69 -1.18
CA ARG A 58 -8.96 18.50 -0.75
C ARG A 58 -9.65 17.96 0.51
N GLY A 59 -9.08 16.94 1.16
CA GLY A 59 -9.65 16.29 2.34
C GLY A 59 -10.86 15.38 2.04
N THR A 60 -11.20 15.18 0.77
CA THR A 60 -12.34 14.34 0.37
C THR A 60 -11.90 12.88 0.36
N SER A 61 -12.70 12.01 0.97
CA SER A 61 -12.44 10.58 0.97
C SER A 61 -12.50 10.00 -0.45
N THR A 62 -11.48 9.23 -0.80
CA THR A 62 -11.45 8.51 -2.07
C THR A 62 -12.06 7.12 -1.88
N THR A 63 -12.72 6.61 -2.93
CA THR A 63 -13.33 5.27 -2.91
C THR A 63 -12.26 4.19 -2.90
N PRO A 64 -12.54 2.99 -2.32
CA PRO A 64 -11.69 1.80 -2.41
C PRO A 64 -11.23 1.53 -3.84
N PHE A 65 -9.96 1.14 -3.98
CA PHE A 65 -9.39 0.72 -5.24
C PHE A 65 -10.27 -0.33 -5.93
N ASN A 66 -10.56 -0.09 -7.20
CA ASN A 66 -11.06 -1.10 -8.13
C ASN A 66 -10.02 -1.19 -9.25
N SER A 67 -9.56 -2.40 -9.57
CA SER A 67 -8.54 -2.64 -10.61
C SER A 67 -8.92 -2.11 -11.99
N LYS A 68 -10.19 -1.76 -12.23
CA LYS A 68 -10.66 -1.11 -13.46
C LYS A 68 -10.56 0.42 -13.47
N THR A 69 -10.57 1.09 -12.32
CA THR A 69 -10.59 2.57 -12.19
C THR A 69 -9.49 3.14 -11.31
N GLY A 70 -8.68 2.25 -10.70
CA GLY A 70 -7.79 2.61 -9.60
C GLY A 70 -6.57 3.44 -9.99
N ILE A 71 -6.24 3.52 -11.28
CA ILE A 71 -5.17 4.38 -11.79
C ILE A 71 -5.60 5.85 -11.79
N GLU A 72 -6.84 6.16 -12.20
CA GLU A 72 -7.37 7.53 -12.21
C GLU A 72 -7.45 8.14 -10.79
N LEU A 73 -7.52 7.28 -9.76
CA LEU A 73 -7.50 7.71 -8.37
C LEU A 73 -6.16 8.33 -7.97
N LEU A 74 -5.06 7.87 -8.58
CA LEU A 74 -3.71 8.31 -8.25
C LEU A 74 -3.49 9.77 -8.65
N ASP A 75 -4.09 10.21 -9.75
CA ASP A 75 -4.06 11.61 -10.21
C ASP A 75 -4.73 12.57 -9.21
N THR A 76 -5.55 12.03 -8.29
CA THR A 76 -6.21 12.83 -7.24
C THR A 76 -5.46 12.85 -5.92
N LEU A 77 -4.50 11.95 -5.73
CA LEU A 77 -3.69 11.87 -4.52
C LEU A 77 -2.50 12.83 -4.60
N ASP A 78 -2.07 13.29 -3.43
CA ASP A 78 -0.83 14.03 -3.30
C ASP A 78 0.36 13.11 -3.61
N GLU A 79 1.39 13.61 -4.27
CA GLU A 79 2.62 12.86 -4.58
C GLU A 79 3.28 12.29 -3.32
N ILE A 80 3.21 13.02 -2.20
CA ILE A 80 3.73 12.56 -0.91
C ILE A 80 2.95 11.34 -0.42
N LEU A 81 1.63 11.32 -0.61
CA LEU A 81 0.76 10.19 -0.28
C LEU A 81 1.06 8.97 -1.16
N VAL A 82 1.34 9.18 -2.44
CA VAL A 82 1.73 8.11 -3.37
C VAL A 82 3.02 7.44 -2.90
N ASN A 83 4.05 8.23 -2.58
CA ASN A 83 5.32 7.72 -2.05
C ASN A 83 5.12 6.97 -0.73
N TRP A 84 4.25 7.48 0.16
CA TRP A 84 3.93 6.79 1.40
C TRP A 84 3.22 5.45 1.18
N ILE A 85 2.32 5.32 0.20
CA ILE A 85 1.68 4.02 -0.13
C ILE A 85 2.74 2.98 -0.50
N ILE A 86 3.76 3.37 -1.28
CA ILE A 86 4.87 2.50 -1.65
C ILE A 86 5.67 2.08 -0.41
N GLY A 87 6.01 3.03 0.46
CA GLY A 87 6.69 2.77 1.73
C GLY A 87 5.91 1.82 2.65
N ALA A 88 4.60 2.07 2.80
CA ALA A 88 3.70 1.26 3.61
C ALA A 88 3.64 -0.20 3.14
N TRP A 89 3.71 -0.43 1.82
CA TRP A 89 3.77 -1.79 1.29
C TRP A 89 5.06 -2.51 1.68
N PHE A 90 6.22 -1.86 1.59
CA PHE A 90 7.49 -2.45 2.04
C PHE A 90 7.49 -2.70 3.54
N GLU A 91 6.96 -1.79 4.34
CA GLU A 91 6.80 -1.98 5.78
C GLU A 91 5.92 -3.20 6.09
N ALA A 92 4.78 -3.32 5.43
CA ALA A 92 3.90 -4.47 5.59
C ALA A 92 4.59 -5.79 5.21
N ARG A 93 5.45 -5.81 4.18
CA ARG A 93 6.26 -6.99 3.86
C ARG A 93 7.20 -7.37 4.99
N THR A 94 7.94 -6.42 5.53
CA THR A 94 8.88 -6.66 6.64
C THR A 94 8.14 -7.20 7.86
N ARG A 95 7.00 -6.59 8.23
CA ARG A 95 6.16 -7.06 9.34
C ARG A 95 5.65 -8.49 9.11
N ARG A 96 5.27 -8.89 7.88
CA ARG A 96 4.89 -10.28 7.56
C ARG A 96 6.05 -11.25 7.77
N GLU A 97 7.24 -10.90 7.30
CA GLU A 97 8.43 -11.75 7.44
C GLU A 97 8.78 -11.98 8.91
N GLU A 98 8.67 -10.94 9.74
CA GLU A 98 8.86 -11.03 11.20
C GLU A 98 7.80 -11.91 11.88
N LEU A 99 6.52 -11.75 11.52
CA LEU A 99 5.44 -12.59 12.04
C LEU A 99 5.62 -14.07 11.65
N SER A 100 6.03 -14.34 10.41
CA SER A 100 6.29 -15.70 9.93
C SER A 100 7.42 -16.39 10.71
N LYS A 101 8.49 -15.66 11.03
CA LYS A 101 9.60 -16.16 11.87
C LYS A 101 9.13 -16.52 13.28
N LYS A 102 8.37 -15.63 13.93
CA LYS A 102 7.86 -15.86 15.29
C LYS A 102 6.97 -17.11 15.40
N VAL A 103 6.14 -17.37 14.38
CA VAL A 103 5.30 -18.58 14.33
C VAL A 103 6.14 -19.85 14.17
N SER A 104 7.27 -19.77 13.47
CA SER A 104 8.16 -20.93 13.26
C SER A 104 9.02 -21.27 14.48
N GLU A 105 9.17 -20.32 15.41
CA GLU A 105 9.98 -20.46 16.64
C GLU A 105 9.13 -20.83 17.88
N SER A 106 7.79 -20.85 17.76
CA SER A 106 6.84 -21.21 18.82
C SER A 106 6.36 -22.65 18.68
#